data_AF-U2TGW3-F1
#
_entry.id   AF-U2TGW3-F1
#
_cell.length_a   1.000
_cell.length_b   1.000
_cell.length_c   1.000
_cell.angle_alpha   90.00
_cell.angle_beta   90.00
_cell.angle_gamma   90.00
#
_symmetry.space_group_name_H-M   'P 1'
#
loop_
_entity.id
_entity.type
_entity.pdbx_description
1 polymer ?
#
loop_
_entity_poly.entity_id
_entity_poly.type
_entity_poly.pdbx_seq_one_letter_code
_entity_poly.pdbx_strand_id
1 'polypeptide(L)'
;MKLSDSKTELARRLNKVVYQDGNRVVKVFNDQKPASDVFNEALNTARIMGTDIKVSEVLEVSRIEGGEWNGSWAIANSYIPGRTLREIANEVSYPDKSNPDLDKLQEFTETMVDLQIAVQNVKAPLLNRQKDKLARMVNSVKAIDPSTRYDLELRVDSLHNIGAVCHGDFVPSNIIVADDGELYICDWAHVTAGDPVVDAAQTYLLLKLRHPIWAESYLELYTRKADVAKQKIHYWVPVVAAAELARGRKRDEEFLMAQVNAGDFQ
;
A
#
# COMPACT_ATOMS: atom_id res chain seq x y z
N MET A 1 4.55 22.39 -13.97
CA MET A 1 5.35 22.75 -12.78
C MET A 1 6.83 22.78 -13.12
N LYS A 2 7.50 23.85 -12.70
CA LYS A 2 8.94 23.93 -12.67
C LYS A 2 9.45 23.41 -11.31
N LEU A 3 10.43 22.51 -11.33
CA LEU A 3 11.13 22.07 -10.12
C LEU A 3 12.27 23.03 -9.81
N SER A 4 12.52 23.32 -8.53
CA SER A 4 13.64 24.20 -8.16
C SER A 4 15.00 23.54 -8.40
N ASP A 5 16.05 24.37 -8.44
CA ASP A 5 17.43 23.90 -8.52
C ASP A 5 17.90 23.30 -7.18
N SER A 6 17.25 23.66 -6.07
CA SER A 6 17.55 23.15 -4.72
C SER A 6 16.76 21.88 -4.34
N LYS A 7 16.01 21.29 -5.28
CA LYS A 7 15.29 20.03 -5.04
C LYS A 7 16.25 18.91 -4.64
N THR A 8 15.80 18.05 -3.73
CA THR A 8 16.54 16.86 -3.30
C THR A 8 15.80 15.61 -3.76
N GLU A 9 16.52 14.65 -4.32
CA GLU A 9 15.94 13.35 -4.68
C GLU A 9 15.77 12.49 -3.42
N LEU A 10 14.54 12.12 -3.09
CA LEU A 10 14.22 11.25 -1.96
C LEU A 10 14.26 9.77 -2.36
N ALA A 11 13.78 9.45 -3.56
CA ALA A 11 13.76 8.08 -4.06
C ALA A 11 13.67 8.04 -5.58
N ARG A 12 14.35 7.09 -6.21
CA ARG A 12 14.26 6.80 -7.64
C ARG A 12 13.93 5.34 -7.89
N ARG A 13 12.96 5.11 -8.76
CA ARG A 13 12.55 3.81 -9.28
C ARG A 13 12.50 3.87 -10.80
N LEU A 14 12.38 2.71 -11.46
CA LEU A 14 12.37 2.62 -12.93
C LEU A 14 11.29 3.51 -13.57
N ASN A 15 10.13 3.65 -12.94
CA ASN A 15 8.97 4.34 -13.50
C ASN A 15 8.62 5.67 -12.83
N LYS A 16 9.34 6.07 -11.76
CA LYS A 16 9.08 7.30 -11.03
C LYS A 16 10.31 7.77 -10.25
N VAL A 17 10.40 9.08 -10.07
CA VAL A 17 11.32 9.72 -9.13
C VAL A 17 10.52 10.60 -8.18
N VAL A 18 10.95 10.68 -6.93
CA VAL A 18 10.33 11.49 -5.89
C VAL A 18 11.35 12.52 -5.42
N TYR A 19 10.97 13.79 -5.52
CA TYR A 19 11.77 14.92 -5.06
C TYR A 19 11.13 15.56 -3.84
N GLN A 20 11.94 16.03 -2.90
CA GLN A 20 11.58 17.12 -2.00
C GLN A 20 11.95 18.43 -2.68
N ASP A 21 10.99 19.34 -2.81
CA ASP A 21 11.20 20.64 -3.41
C ASP A 21 10.60 21.72 -2.50
N GLY A 22 11.40 22.24 -1.56
CA GLY A 22 10.91 23.12 -0.51
C GLY A 22 9.93 22.42 0.42
N ASN A 23 8.70 22.96 0.53
CA ASN A 23 7.63 22.42 1.37
C ASN A 23 6.71 21.42 0.65
N ARG A 24 7.10 20.92 -0.53
CA ARG A 24 6.35 19.91 -1.28
C ARG A 24 7.18 18.67 -1.59
N VAL A 25 6.50 17.54 -1.69
CA VAL A 25 7.03 16.30 -2.27
C VAL A 25 6.44 16.15 -3.67
N VAL A 26 7.31 16.08 -4.67
CA VAL A 26 6.92 15.93 -6.07
C VAL A 26 7.25 14.53 -6.56
N LYS A 27 6.20 13.75 -6.87
CA LYS A 27 6.31 12.44 -7.51
C LYS A 27 6.18 12.63 -9.01
N VAL A 28 7.29 12.48 -9.72
CA VAL A 28 7.38 12.57 -11.19
C VAL A 28 7.32 11.17 -11.76
N PHE A 29 6.38 10.93 -12.67
CA PHE A 29 6.20 9.64 -13.33
C PHE A 29 6.90 9.65 -14.68
N ASN A 30 7.36 8.50 -15.16
CA ASN A 30 7.87 8.44 -16.53
C ASN A 30 6.76 8.67 -17.58
N ASP A 31 7.18 8.96 -18.81
CA ASP A 31 6.30 9.23 -19.95
C ASP A 31 5.38 8.04 -20.32
N GLN A 32 5.73 6.83 -19.90
CA GLN A 32 4.93 5.62 -20.10
C GLN A 32 3.77 5.48 -19.11
N LYS A 33 3.76 6.23 -17.99
CA LYS A 33 2.68 6.14 -17.01
C LYS A 33 1.42 6.80 -17.58
N PRO A 34 0.28 6.09 -17.67
CA PRO A 34 -0.97 6.68 -18.14
C PRO A 34 -1.38 7.85 -17.26
N ALA A 35 -1.82 8.95 -17.88
CA ALA A 35 -2.30 10.12 -17.15
C ALA A 35 -3.44 9.75 -16.18
N SER A 36 -4.31 8.82 -16.57
CA SER A 36 -5.40 8.29 -15.73
C SER A 36 -4.92 7.77 -14.38
N ASP A 37 -3.76 7.13 -14.31
CA ASP A 37 -3.23 6.58 -13.06
C ASP A 37 -2.74 7.71 -12.13
N VAL A 38 -2.12 8.74 -12.72
CA VAL A 38 -1.67 9.95 -11.99
C VAL A 38 -2.88 10.69 -11.42
N PHE A 39 -3.89 10.95 -12.25
CA PHE A 39 -5.12 11.60 -11.79
C PHE A 39 -5.88 10.75 -10.77
N ASN A 40 -5.90 9.43 -10.92
CA ASN A 40 -6.54 8.54 -9.95
C ASN A 40 -5.83 8.58 -8.59
N GLU A 41 -4.49 8.63 -8.56
CA GLU A 41 -3.75 8.79 -7.31
C GLU A 41 -4.09 10.12 -6.62
N ALA A 42 -4.10 11.23 -7.37
CA ALA A 42 -4.50 12.54 -6.83
C ALA A 42 -5.95 12.55 -6.33
N LEU A 43 -6.89 11.99 -7.10
CA LEU A 43 -8.30 11.88 -6.72
C LEU A 43 -8.48 11.04 -5.45
N ASN A 44 -7.76 9.93 -5.34
CA ASN A 44 -7.81 9.07 -4.17
C ASN A 44 -7.30 9.81 -2.93
N THR A 45 -6.14 10.46 -3.02
CA THR A 45 -5.61 11.27 -1.90
C THR A 45 -6.59 12.38 -1.51
N ALA A 46 -7.15 13.11 -2.47
CA ALA A 46 -8.15 14.15 -2.22
C ALA A 46 -9.42 13.63 -1.53
N ARG A 47 -9.86 12.40 -1.84
CA ARG A 47 -11.00 11.76 -1.15
C ARG A 47 -10.66 11.42 0.30
N ILE A 48 -9.43 11.01 0.59
CA ILE A 48 -8.97 10.72 1.95
C ILE A 48 -8.79 12.00 2.76
N MET A 49 -8.32 13.09 2.14
CA MET A 49 -8.25 14.42 2.79
C MET A 49 -9.63 14.90 3.31
N GLY A 50 -10.72 14.44 2.71
CA GLY A 50 -12.09 14.72 3.18
C GLY A 50 -12.55 13.86 4.37
N THR A 51 -11.64 13.15 5.03
CA THR A 51 -11.90 12.28 6.19
C THR A 51 -11.00 12.66 7.36
N ASP A 52 -11.17 12.01 8.51
CA ASP A 52 -10.32 12.22 9.69
C ASP A 52 -8.93 11.56 9.60
N ILE A 53 -8.60 10.94 8.46
CA ILE A 53 -7.30 10.30 8.24
C ILE A 53 -6.25 11.35 7.90
N LYS A 54 -5.14 11.34 8.63
CA LYS A 54 -3.98 12.20 8.36
C LYS A 54 -3.25 11.77 7.08
N VAL A 55 -3.22 12.67 6.11
CA VAL A 55 -2.65 12.48 4.78
C VAL A 55 -1.95 13.76 4.33
N SER A 56 -0.96 13.65 3.43
CA SER A 56 -0.39 14.82 2.77
C SER A 56 -1.37 15.45 1.79
N GLU A 57 -1.49 16.77 1.83
CA GLU A 57 -2.39 17.53 0.97
C GLU A 57 -1.92 17.46 -0.49
N VAL A 58 -2.85 17.22 -1.43
CA VAL A 58 -2.57 17.35 -2.86
C VAL A 58 -2.55 18.83 -3.23
N LEU A 59 -1.40 19.33 -3.66
CA LEU A 59 -1.20 20.73 -4.02
C LEU A 59 -1.38 20.97 -5.52
N GLU A 60 -0.86 20.07 -6.35
CA GLU A 60 -0.83 20.28 -7.80
C GLU A 60 -0.72 18.94 -8.56
N VAL A 61 -1.39 18.84 -9.70
CA VAL A 61 -1.12 17.83 -10.73
C VAL A 61 -0.82 18.54 -12.04
N SER A 62 0.40 18.44 -12.53
CA SER A 62 0.81 19.10 -13.77
C SER A 62 1.97 18.38 -14.45
N ARG A 63 2.34 18.83 -15.66
CA ARG A 63 3.51 18.31 -16.36
C ARG A 63 4.77 19.06 -15.92
N ILE A 64 5.90 18.36 -15.86
CA ILE A 64 7.21 18.96 -15.57
C ILE A 64 7.65 19.87 -16.71
N GLU A 65 8.18 21.05 -16.35
CA GLU A 65 8.79 22.01 -17.26
C GLU A 65 10.32 21.88 -17.23
N GLY A 66 10.91 21.50 -18.36
CA GLY A 66 12.36 21.40 -18.54
C GLY A 66 13.01 20.24 -17.78
N GLY A 67 14.34 20.15 -17.90
CA GLY A 67 15.14 19.09 -17.28
C GLY A 67 14.91 17.69 -17.87
N GLU A 68 15.45 16.68 -17.18
CA GLU A 68 15.39 15.25 -17.56
C GLU A 68 13.95 14.76 -17.80
N TRP A 69 12.98 15.29 -17.05
CA TRP A 69 11.59 14.81 -17.03
C TRP A 69 10.61 15.70 -17.78
N ASN A 70 11.08 16.61 -18.65
CA ASN A 70 10.23 17.57 -19.36
C ASN A 70 9.01 16.90 -20.02
N GLY A 71 7.82 17.44 -19.78
CA GLY A 71 6.56 16.94 -20.31
C GLY A 71 5.95 15.75 -19.55
N SER A 72 6.68 15.14 -18.62
CA SER A 72 6.18 14.05 -17.78
C SER A 72 5.14 14.53 -16.77
N TRP A 73 4.13 13.71 -16.49
CA TRP A 73 3.15 14.02 -15.43
C TRP A 73 3.78 13.91 -14.04
N ALA A 74 3.36 14.79 -13.13
CA ALA A 74 3.77 14.79 -11.74
C ALA A 74 2.60 15.16 -10.81
N ILE A 75 2.69 14.68 -9.57
CA ILE A 75 1.82 15.08 -8.45
C ILE A 75 2.71 15.72 -7.39
N ALA A 76 2.34 16.92 -6.96
CA ALA A 76 2.95 17.59 -5.82
C ALA A 76 1.99 17.49 -4.62
N ASN A 77 2.51 16.99 -3.50
CA ASN A 77 1.82 16.98 -2.22
C ASN A 77 2.58 17.83 -1.19
N SER A 78 1.93 18.21 -0.09
CA SER A 78 2.61 18.84 1.04
C SER A 78 3.71 17.92 1.59
N TYR A 79 4.86 18.49 1.92
CA TYR A 79 5.90 17.77 2.64
C TYR A 79 5.52 17.66 4.11
N ILE A 80 5.61 16.44 4.65
CA ILE A 80 5.46 16.17 6.08
C ILE A 80 6.86 15.98 6.65
N PRO A 81 7.36 16.91 7.49
CA PRO A 81 8.63 16.75 8.20
C PRO A 81 8.57 15.52 9.10
N GLY A 82 9.52 14.61 8.93
CA GLY A 82 9.54 13.36 9.66
C GLY A 82 10.23 12.26 8.88
N ARG A 83 10.07 11.04 9.37
CA ARG A 83 10.74 9.85 8.85
C ARG A 83 9.74 8.73 8.64
N THR A 84 9.96 7.90 7.63
CA THR A 84 9.09 6.73 7.44
C THR A 84 9.32 5.70 8.55
N LEU A 85 8.27 4.96 8.92
CA LEU A 85 8.38 3.88 9.90
C LEU A 85 9.42 2.84 9.46
N ARG A 86 9.58 2.62 8.15
CA ARG A 86 10.65 1.78 7.59
C ARG A 86 12.05 2.31 7.89
N GLU A 87 12.31 3.60 7.71
CA GLU A 87 13.62 4.20 7.98
C GLU A 87 13.98 4.06 9.45
N ILE A 88 13.01 4.32 10.33
CA ILE A 88 13.16 4.12 11.76
C ILE A 88 13.46 2.65 12.04
N ALA A 89 12.63 1.71 11.56
CA ALA A 89 12.81 0.28 11.79
C ALA A 89 14.14 -0.29 11.26
N ASN A 90 14.67 0.26 10.16
CA ASN A 90 15.97 -0.15 9.60
C ASN A 90 17.16 0.24 10.48
N GLU A 91 17.09 1.40 11.15
CA GLU A 91 18.16 1.85 12.05
C GLU A 91 18.26 1.00 13.31
N VAL A 92 17.13 0.45 13.74
CA VAL A 92 17.09 -0.34 14.96
C VAL A 92 17.54 -1.80 14.76
N SER A 93 18.32 -2.08 13.72
CA SER A 93 18.72 -3.46 13.35
C SER A 93 17.50 -4.37 13.35
N TYR A 94 16.68 -4.22 12.31
CA TYR A 94 15.66 -5.20 11.98
C TYR A 94 16.15 -6.62 12.28
N PRO A 95 15.38 -7.51 12.94
CA PRO A 95 15.88 -8.84 13.26
C PRO A 95 16.05 -9.64 11.96
N ASP A 96 17.25 -9.55 11.38
CA ASP A 96 17.88 -10.73 10.81
C ASP A 96 18.08 -11.71 11.97
N LYS A 97 18.12 -13.01 11.67
CA LYS A 97 18.13 -14.15 12.59
C LYS A 97 19.18 -14.08 13.71
N SER A 98 20.07 -13.08 13.71
CA SER A 98 21.21 -12.88 14.60
C SER A 98 21.09 -11.73 15.61
N ASN A 99 20.06 -10.85 15.57
CA ASN A 99 19.93 -9.77 16.56
C ASN A 99 18.44 -9.45 16.91
N PRO A 100 17.91 -9.94 18.06
CA PRO A 100 16.51 -9.78 18.40
C PRO A 100 16.27 -8.56 19.30
N ASP A 101 16.12 -7.37 18.72
CA ASP A 101 15.43 -6.25 19.40
C ASP A 101 13.90 -6.45 19.27
N LEU A 102 13.40 -7.56 19.83
CA LEU A 102 12.00 -8.03 19.71
C LEU A 102 11.00 -7.01 20.26
N ASP A 103 11.35 -6.28 21.31
CA ASP A 103 10.50 -5.27 21.94
C ASP A 103 10.17 -4.14 20.96
N LYS A 104 11.15 -3.70 20.15
CA LYS A 104 10.94 -2.61 19.19
C LYS A 104 10.21 -3.08 17.93
N LEU A 105 10.42 -4.33 17.50
CA LEU A 105 9.57 -4.93 16.46
C LEU A 105 8.11 -4.94 16.91
N GLN A 106 7.86 -5.29 18.18
CA GLN A 106 6.52 -5.27 18.75
C GLN A 106 5.92 -3.86 18.77
N GLU A 107 6.68 -2.84 19.19
CA GLU A 107 6.24 -1.43 19.16
C GLU A 107 5.87 -0.95 17.74
N PHE A 108 6.69 -1.26 16.73
CA PHE A 108 6.38 -0.90 15.35
C PHE A 108 5.16 -1.68 14.82
N THR A 109 5.03 -2.95 15.19
CA THR A 109 3.87 -3.77 14.83
C THR A 109 2.59 -3.20 15.45
N GLU A 110 2.65 -2.80 16.71
CA GLU A 110 1.54 -2.18 17.44
C GLU A 110 1.11 -0.88 16.77
N THR A 111 2.08 -0.01 16.48
CA THR A 111 1.85 1.24 15.73
C THR A 111 1.15 0.99 14.40
N MET A 112 1.62 0.02 13.61
CA MET A 112 1.00 -0.33 12.33
C MET A 112 -0.42 -0.86 12.47
N VAL A 113 -0.64 -1.80 13.39
CA VAL A 113 -1.95 -2.44 13.56
C VAL A 113 -2.98 -1.43 14.06
N ASP A 114 -2.63 -0.61 15.04
CA ASP A 114 -3.55 0.41 15.58
C ASP A 114 -3.89 1.45 14.51
N LEU A 115 -2.90 1.91 13.75
CA LEU A 115 -3.12 2.85 12.67
C LEU A 115 -4.00 2.25 11.56
N GLN A 116 -3.77 0.99 11.18
CA GLN A 116 -4.58 0.35 10.15
C GLN A 116 -6.04 0.17 10.59
N ILE A 117 -6.27 -0.28 11.82
CA ILE A 117 -7.62 -0.42 12.39
C ILE A 117 -8.31 0.95 12.45
N ALA A 118 -7.59 2.00 12.89
CA ALA A 118 -8.13 3.37 12.91
C ALA A 118 -8.60 3.83 11.52
N VAL A 119 -7.78 3.60 10.48
CA VAL A 119 -8.14 3.90 9.09
C VAL A 119 -9.35 3.09 8.64
N GLN A 120 -9.40 1.79 8.94
CA GLN A 120 -10.48 0.90 8.52
C GLN A 120 -11.82 1.19 9.21
N ASN A 121 -11.80 1.90 10.34
CA ASN A 121 -13.02 2.41 11.00
C ASN A 121 -13.63 3.62 10.27
N VAL A 122 -12.88 4.26 9.36
CA VAL A 122 -13.39 5.37 8.55
C VAL A 122 -14.12 4.84 7.31
N LYS A 123 -15.20 5.52 6.92
CA LYS A 123 -15.97 5.24 5.70
C LYS A 123 -15.70 6.31 4.66
N ALA A 124 -15.46 5.88 3.42
CA ALA A 124 -15.31 6.79 2.29
C ALA A 124 -16.09 6.26 1.07
N PRO A 125 -17.41 6.53 0.99
CA PRO A 125 -18.31 5.89 0.02
C PRO A 125 -18.00 6.26 -1.44
N LEU A 126 -17.24 7.34 -1.67
CA LEU A 126 -16.85 7.78 -3.01
C LEU A 126 -15.61 7.05 -3.56
N LEU A 127 -14.94 6.22 -2.76
CA LEU A 127 -13.83 5.41 -3.24
C LEU A 127 -14.30 4.30 -4.17
N ASN A 128 -13.39 3.84 -5.04
CA ASN A 128 -13.64 2.66 -5.87
C ASN A 128 -13.87 1.43 -4.98
N ARG A 129 -14.80 0.58 -5.38
CA ARG A 129 -15.16 -0.63 -4.63
C ARG A 129 -14.03 -1.66 -4.71
N GLN A 130 -13.65 -2.22 -3.56
CA GLN A 130 -12.60 -3.23 -3.45
C GLN A 130 -12.92 -4.48 -4.27
N LYS A 131 -14.18 -4.95 -4.21
CA LYS A 131 -14.67 -6.09 -5.00
C LYS A 131 -14.42 -5.92 -6.50
N ASP A 132 -14.86 -4.80 -7.06
CA ASP A 132 -14.77 -4.53 -8.50
C ASP A 132 -13.30 -4.43 -8.95
N LYS A 133 -12.45 -3.84 -8.11
CA LYS A 133 -11.00 -3.77 -8.36
C LYS A 133 -10.37 -5.17 -8.35
N LEU A 134 -10.65 -6.00 -7.34
CA LEU A 134 -10.11 -7.35 -7.23
C LEU A 134 -10.56 -8.25 -8.36
N ALA A 135 -11.85 -8.22 -8.73
CA ALA A 135 -12.40 -9.02 -9.82
C ALA A 135 -11.68 -8.73 -11.15
N ARG A 136 -11.48 -7.45 -11.47
CA ARG A 136 -10.72 -7.04 -12.67
C ARG A 136 -9.27 -7.53 -12.62
N MET A 137 -8.63 -7.42 -11.46
CA MET A 137 -7.22 -7.81 -11.30
C MET A 137 -7.04 -9.33 -11.43
N VAL A 138 -7.82 -10.14 -10.71
CA VAL A 138 -7.77 -11.60 -10.78
C VAL A 138 -8.00 -12.09 -12.22
N ASN A 139 -9.03 -11.60 -12.90
CA ASN A 139 -9.34 -12.00 -14.28
C ASN A 139 -8.21 -11.62 -15.27
N SER A 140 -7.47 -10.54 -15.00
CA SER A 140 -6.38 -10.09 -15.88
C SER A 140 -5.14 -10.99 -15.88
N VAL A 141 -4.93 -11.81 -14.84
CA VAL A 141 -3.72 -12.64 -14.71
C VAL A 141 -3.89 -13.96 -15.46
N LYS A 142 -3.40 -14.00 -16.70
CA LYS A 142 -3.50 -15.21 -17.55
C LYS A 142 -2.52 -16.33 -17.18
N ALA A 143 -1.52 -16.04 -16.34
CA ALA A 143 -0.57 -17.02 -15.84
C ALA A 143 -1.17 -17.98 -14.77
N ILE A 144 -2.26 -17.57 -14.09
CA ILE A 144 -2.99 -18.44 -13.16
C ILE A 144 -3.84 -19.40 -13.99
N ASP A 145 -3.80 -20.69 -13.66
CA ASP A 145 -4.59 -21.70 -14.39
C ASP A 145 -6.10 -21.43 -14.27
N PRO A 146 -6.92 -21.87 -15.24
CA PRO A 146 -8.34 -21.55 -15.27
C PRO A 146 -9.13 -22.00 -14.04
N SER A 147 -8.78 -23.15 -13.44
CA SER A 147 -9.51 -23.70 -12.29
C SER A 147 -9.25 -22.86 -11.05
N THR A 148 -7.97 -22.61 -10.72
CA THR A 148 -7.60 -21.73 -9.61
C THR A 148 -8.18 -20.33 -9.79
N ARG A 149 -8.13 -19.79 -11.01
CA ARG A 149 -8.71 -18.46 -11.30
C ARG A 149 -10.21 -18.42 -11.05
N TYR A 150 -10.94 -19.45 -11.47
CA TYR A 150 -12.38 -19.56 -11.22
C TYR A 150 -12.70 -19.58 -9.72
N ASP A 151 -11.93 -20.34 -8.94
CA ASP A 151 -12.11 -20.38 -7.49
C ASP A 151 -11.85 -19.02 -6.85
N LEU A 152 -10.78 -18.31 -7.25
CA LEU A 152 -10.50 -16.95 -6.78
C LEU A 152 -11.61 -15.96 -7.16
N GLU A 153 -12.15 -16.07 -8.37
CA GLU A 153 -13.28 -15.25 -8.84
C GLU A 153 -14.53 -15.50 -7.96
N LEU A 154 -14.84 -16.75 -7.61
CA LEU A 154 -15.93 -17.08 -6.68
C LEU A 154 -15.70 -16.48 -5.29
N ARG A 155 -14.46 -16.52 -4.77
CA ARG A 155 -14.13 -15.87 -3.49
C ARG A 155 -14.41 -14.36 -3.58
N VAL A 156 -13.92 -13.69 -4.63
CA VAL A 156 -14.16 -12.25 -4.85
C VAL A 156 -15.65 -11.95 -4.99
N ASP A 157 -16.43 -12.82 -5.63
CA ASP A 157 -17.87 -12.64 -5.77
C ASP A 157 -18.63 -12.71 -4.44
N SER A 158 -18.11 -13.47 -3.48
CA SER A 158 -18.65 -13.53 -2.11
C SER A 158 -18.31 -12.31 -1.24
N LEU A 159 -17.47 -11.38 -1.73
CA LEU A 159 -17.01 -10.24 -0.93
C LEU A 159 -18.15 -9.26 -0.62
N HIS A 160 -18.35 -8.99 0.67
CA HIS A 160 -19.32 -8.02 1.15
C HIS A 160 -18.77 -6.60 1.04
N ASN A 161 -19.61 -5.64 0.64
CA ASN A 161 -19.21 -4.24 0.59
C ASN A 161 -19.44 -3.57 1.95
N ILE A 162 -18.41 -3.58 2.81
CA ILE A 162 -18.45 -2.96 4.13
C ILE A 162 -18.17 -1.44 4.07
N GLY A 163 -17.56 -0.96 2.99
CA GLY A 163 -17.28 0.46 2.75
C GLY A 163 -16.19 1.08 3.63
N ALA A 164 -15.41 0.26 4.33
CA ALA A 164 -14.25 0.71 5.11
C ALA A 164 -13.15 1.25 4.17
N VAL A 165 -12.37 2.23 4.62
CA VAL A 165 -11.17 2.67 3.91
C VAL A 165 -10.12 1.55 4.00
N CYS A 166 -9.79 0.95 2.86
CA CYS A 166 -8.76 -0.07 2.73
C CYS A 166 -7.63 0.50 1.87
N HIS A 167 -6.43 0.65 2.43
CA HIS A 167 -5.30 1.29 1.76
C HIS A 167 -4.82 0.51 0.52
N GLY A 168 -4.79 -0.82 0.59
CA GLY A 168 -4.38 -1.71 -0.50
C GLY A 168 -2.87 -1.74 -0.80
N ASP A 169 -2.05 -1.09 0.03
CA ASP A 169 -0.57 -1.09 0.04
C ASP A 169 -0.04 -0.57 1.39
N PHE A 170 -0.68 -0.97 2.50
CA PHE A 170 -0.31 -0.47 3.83
C PHE A 170 0.94 -1.20 4.33
N VAL A 171 2.09 -0.54 4.20
CA VAL A 171 3.43 -1.05 4.54
C VAL A 171 4.24 0.05 5.27
N PRO A 172 5.29 -0.29 6.03
CA PRO A 172 6.02 0.68 6.85
C PRO A 172 6.61 1.87 6.09
N SER A 173 6.89 1.72 4.79
CA SER A 173 7.42 2.81 3.97
C SER A 173 6.39 3.87 3.58
N ASN A 174 5.11 3.56 3.77
CA ASN A 174 3.99 4.44 3.45
C ASN A 174 3.43 5.11 4.72
N ILE A 175 4.07 4.90 5.87
CA ILE A 175 3.74 5.52 7.15
C ILE A 175 4.86 6.47 7.51
N ILE A 176 4.54 7.74 7.69
CA ILE A 176 5.46 8.79 8.13
C ILE A 176 5.17 9.07 9.60
N VAL A 177 6.20 8.93 10.44
CA VAL A 177 6.22 9.45 11.80
C VAL A 177 6.73 10.89 11.70
N ALA A 178 5.83 11.84 11.86
CA ALA A 178 6.15 13.26 11.80
C ALA A 178 6.97 13.69 13.02
N ASP A 179 7.67 14.82 12.91
CA ASP A 179 8.51 15.34 14.00
C ASP A 179 7.70 15.69 15.27
N ASP A 180 6.40 15.93 15.14
CA ASP A 180 5.45 16.13 16.25
C ASP A 180 4.92 14.83 16.86
N GLY A 181 5.35 13.67 16.34
CA GLY A 181 4.94 12.34 16.78
C GLY A 181 3.68 11.81 16.09
N GLU A 182 3.04 12.60 15.23
CA GLU A 182 1.81 12.18 14.54
C GLU A 182 2.09 11.26 13.35
N LEU A 183 1.14 10.37 13.07
CA LEU A 183 1.26 9.41 11.98
C LEU A 183 0.50 9.89 10.74
N TYR A 184 1.22 10.00 9.63
CA TYR A 184 0.65 10.30 8.32
C TYR A 184 0.81 9.09 7.40
N ILE A 185 -0.18 8.87 6.54
CA ILE A 185 -0.13 7.81 5.53
C ILE A 185 -0.04 8.41 4.14
N CYS A 186 0.83 7.86 3.30
CA CYS A 186 1.05 8.31 1.93
C CYS A 186 0.89 7.17 0.90
N ASP A 187 0.94 7.51 -0.39
CA ASP A 187 0.74 6.60 -1.53
C ASP A 187 -0.65 5.90 -1.54
N TRP A 188 -1.71 6.71 -1.59
CA TRP A 188 -3.11 6.28 -1.68
C TRP A 188 -3.55 5.80 -3.08
N ALA A 189 -2.61 5.51 -3.98
CA ALA A 189 -2.90 5.07 -5.34
C ALA A 189 -3.77 3.80 -5.40
N HIS A 190 -3.75 2.99 -4.34
CA HIS A 190 -4.43 1.70 -4.28
C HIS A 190 -5.64 1.64 -3.35
N VAL A 191 -6.01 2.76 -2.75
CA VAL A 191 -7.11 2.81 -1.78
C VAL A 191 -8.46 2.43 -2.40
N THR A 192 -9.28 1.77 -1.59
CA THR A 192 -10.62 1.31 -1.96
C THR A 192 -11.59 1.42 -0.78
N ALA A 193 -12.88 1.45 -1.08
CA ALA A 193 -13.93 1.15 -0.11
C ALA A 193 -14.16 -0.37 -0.11
N GLY A 194 -13.90 -1.03 1.02
CA GLY A 194 -13.82 -2.49 1.07
C GLY A 194 -14.03 -3.13 2.44
N ASP A 195 -13.61 -4.38 2.53
CA ASP A 195 -13.56 -5.18 3.74
C ASP A 195 -12.16 -5.06 4.40
N PRO A 196 -12.09 -4.68 5.69
CA PRO A 196 -10.84 -4.61 6.44
C PRO A 196 -10.02 -5.92 6.43
N VAL A 197 -10.68 -7.08 6.41
CA VAL A 197 -10.00 -8.39 6.44
C VAL A 197 -9.16 -8.60 5.17
N VAL A 198 -9.65 -8.15 4.02
CA VAL A 198 -8.93 -8.25 2.75
C VAL A 198 -7.75 -7.28 2.71
N ASP A 199 -7.90 -6.11 3.31
CA ASP A 199 -6.81 -5.14 3.45
C ASP A 199 -5.71 -5.65 4.40
N ALA A 200 -6.09 -6.32 5.48
CA ALA A 200 -5.15 -6.99 6.37
C ALA A 200 -4.41 -8.15 5.68
N ALA A 201 -5.11 -8.93 4.85
CA ALA A 201 -4.47 -9.97 4.02
C ALA A 201 -3.46 -9.36 3.04
N GLN A 202 -3.77 -8.22 2.45
CA GLN A 202 -2.86 -7.47 1.59
C GLN A 202 -1.61 -7.01 2.35
N THR A 203 -1.76 -6.43 3.54
CA THR A 203 -0.63 -6.02 4.40
C THR A 203 0.23 -7.22 4.81
N TYR A 204 -0.40 -8.31 5.29
CA TYR A 204 0.29 -9.54 5.65
C TYR A 204 1.12 -10.09 4.48
N LEU A 205 0.54 -10.18 3.28
CA LEU A 205 1.24 -10.65 2.08
C LEU A 205 2.46 -9.79 1.75
N LEU A 206 2.29 -8.47 1.77
CA LEU A 206 3.36 -7.52 1.42
C LEU A 206 4.49 -7.51 2.47
N LEU A 207 4.14 -7.63 3.75
CA LEU A 207 5.13 -7.83 4.81
C LEU A 207 5.85 -9.16 4.61
N LYS A 208 5.13 -10.27 4.40
CA LYS A 208 5.72 -11.61 4.28
C LYS A 208 6.76 -11.71 3.16
N LEU A 209 6.50 -11.00 2.06
CA LEU A 209 7.38 -10.93 0.90
C LEU A 209 8.78 -10.36 1.20
N ARG A 210 8.93 -9.55 2.25
CA ARG A 210 10.20 -8.86 2.60
C ARG A 210 10.67 -9.15 4.02
N HIS A 211 9.73 -9.43 4.91
CA HIS A 211 9.85 -9.43 6.35
C HIS A 211 8.95 -10.51 6.97
N PRO A 212 9.24 -11.80 6.75
CA PRO A 212 8.37 -12.90 7.18
C PRO A 212 8.13 -12.94 8.70
N ILE A 213 9.13 -12.62 9.52
CA ILE A 213 8.98 -12.59 10.99
C ILE A 213 7.98 -11.51 11.42
N TRP A 214 8.05 -10.32 10.81
CA TRP A 214 7.11 -9.24 11.10
C TRP A 214 5.72 -9.52 10.58
N ALA A 215 5.59 -10.19 9.43
CA ALA A 215 4.30 -10.58 8.91
C ALA A 215 3.53 -11.47 9.90
N GLU A 216 4.20 -12.43 10.55
CA GLU A 216 3.57 -13.28 11.55
C GLU A 216 3.20 -12.51 12.84
N SER A 217 4.09 -11.64 13.32
CA SER A 217 3.79 -10.77 14.46
C SER A 217 2.61 -9.82 14.18
N TYR A 218 2.58 -9.23 12.99
CA TYR A 218 1.47 -8.40 12.50
C TYR A 218 0.16 -9.21 12.46
N LEU A 219 0.18 -10.41 11.89
CA LEU A 219 -1.01 -11.25 11.77
C LEU A 219 -1.58 -11.60 13.15
N GLU A 220 -0.73 -11.97 14.09
CA GLU A 220 -1.12 -12.25 15.48
C GLU A 220 -1.73 -11.05 16.17
N LEU A 221 -1.07 -9.90 16.05
CA LEU A 221 -1.53 -8.70 16.73
C LEU A 221 -2.84 -8.17 16.12
N TYR A 222 -2.92 -8.12 14.80
CA TYR A 222 -4.10 -7.65 14.08
C TYR A 222 -5.32 -8.54 14.38
N THR A 223 -5.18 -9.86 14.29
CA THR A 223 -6.30 -10.78 14.56
C THR A 223 -6.84 -10.66 15.98
N ARG A 224 -5.96 -10.48 16.96
CA ARG A 224 -6.33 -10.22 18.35
C ARG A 224 -7.04 -8.88 18.52
N LYS A 225 -6.51 -7.79 17.95
CA LYS A 225 -7.06 -6.43 18.14
C LYS A 225 -8.36 -6.20 17.36
N ALA A 226 -8.47 -6.78 16.17
CA ALA A 226 -9.66 -6.66 15.31
C ALA A 226 -10.74 -7.73 15.59
N ASP A 227 -10.49 -8.67 16.50
CA ASP A 227 -11.37 -9.83 16.79
C ASP A 227 -11.75 -10.62 15.52
N VAL A 228 -10.73 -10.97 14.72
CA VAL A 228 -10.88 -11.70 13.46
C VAL A 228 -10.03 -12.97 13.49
N ALA A 229 -10.60 -14.11 13.14
CA ALA A 229 -9.84 -15.36 13.04
C ALA A 229 -8.74 -15.29 11.95
N LYS A 230 -7.53 -15.80 12.24
CA LYS A 230 -6.40 -15.89 11.27
C LYS A 230 -6.82 -16.53 9.94
N GLN A 231 -7.70 -17.53 9.99
CA GLN A 231 -8.22 -18.24 8.83
C GLN A 231 -8.97 -17.31 7.87
N LYS A 232 -9.68 -16.29 8.37
CA LYS A 232 -10.37 -15.31 7.51
C LYS A 232 -9.36 -14.47 6.72
N ILE A 233 -8.23 -14.10 7.32
CA ILE A 233 -7.17 -13.38 6.61
C ILE A 233 -6.48 -14.30 5.60
N HIS A 234 -6.09 -15.52 6.00
CA HIS A 234 -5.48 -16.49 5.10
C HIS A 234 -6.35 -16.87 3.91
N TYR A 235 -7.68 -16.95 4.09
CA TYR A 235 -8.64 -17.20 3.02
C TYR A 235 -8.50 -16.20 1.85
N TRP A 236 -8.15 -14.95 2.15
CA TRP A 236 -8.00 -13.88 1.15
C TRP A 236 -6.58 -13.77 0.59
N VAL A 237 -5.57 -14.39 1.21
CA VAL A 237 -4.17 -14.32 0.75
C VAL A 237 -4.01 -14.72 -0.73
N PRO A 238 -4.60 -15.82 -1.22
CA PRO A 238 -4.51 -16.18 -2.64
C PRO A 238 -5.09 -15.11 -3.57
N VAL A 239 -6.20 -14.47 -3.19
CA VAL A 239 -6.86 -13.42 -3.97
C VAL A 239 -5.99 -12.18 -4.06
N VAL A 240 -5.42 -11.72 -2.95
CA VAL A 240 -4.54 -10.54 -2.95
C VAL A 240 -3.19 -10.85 -3.62
N ALA A 241 -2.71 -12.09 -3.58
CA ALA A 241 -1.52 -12.51 -4.33
C ALA A 241 -1.74 -12.45 -5.84
N ALA A 242 -2.89 -12.94 -6.32
CA ALA A 242 -3.31 -12.78 -7.71
C ALA A 242 -3.45 -11.30 -8.10
N ALA A 243 -3.97 -10.46 -7.20
CA ALA A 243 -4.00 -9.03 -7.42
C ALA A 243 -2.59 -8.41 -7.56
N GLU A 244 -1.63 -8.79 -6.71
CA GLU A 244 -0.25 -8.30 -6.84
C GLU A 244 0.45 -8.76 -8.13
N LEU A 245 0.14 -9.96 -8.64
CA LEU A 245 0.60 -10.41 -9.96
C LEU A 245 0.09 -9.48 -11.07
N ALA A 246 -1.18 -9.07 -11.03
CA ALA A 246 -1.75 -8.12 -11.99
C ALA A 246 -1.05 -6.74 -11.97
N ARG A 247 -0.40 -6.37 -10.85
CA ARG A 247 0.39 -5.14 -10.73
C ARG A 247 1.78 -5.24 -11.37
N GLY A 248 2.14 -6.39 -11.95
CA GLY A 248 3.38 -6.56 -12.71
C GLY A 248 4.63 -6.66 -11.83
N ARG A 249 4.52 -7.21 -10.61
CA ARG A 249 5.67 -7.45 -9.71
C ARG A 249 6.53 -8.63 -10.19
N LYS A 250 7.17 -8.49 -11.35
CA LYS A 250 7.98 -9.55 -12.01
C LYS A 250 9.05 -10.16 -11.11
N ARG A 251 9.64 -9.38 -10.20
CA ARG A 251 10.68 -9.86 -9.26
C ARG A 251 10.13 -10.79 -8.17
N ASP A 252 8.83 -10.73 -7.93
CA ASP A 252 8.14 -11.41 -6.84
C ASP A 252 7.19 -12.50 -7.36
N GLU A 253 7.21 -12.77 -8.67
CA GLU A 253 6.23 -13.62 -9.36
C GLU A 253 6.19 -15.04 -8.81
N GLU A 254 7.35 -15.66 -8.56
CA GLU A 254 7.45 -17.00 -7.99
C GLU A 254 6.80 -17.08 -6.60
N PHE A 255 7.13 -16.12 -5.72
CA PHE A 255 6.53 -16.05 -4.38
C PHE A 255 5.01 -15.85 -4.46
N LEU A 256 4.55 -14.93 -5.31
CA LEU A 256 3.13 -14.62 -5.44
C LEU A 256 2.35 -15.81 -6.02
N MET A 257 2.88 -16.50 -7.04
CA MET A 257 2.29 -17.73 -7.57
C MET A 257 2.23 -18.83 -6.51
N ALA A 258 3.25 -18.96 -5.66
CA ALA A 258 3.20 -19.90 -4.54
C ALA A 258 2.09 -19.54 -3.54
N GLN A 259 1.84 -18.26 -3.25
CA GLN A 259 0.74 -17.85 -2.38
C GLN A 259 -0.64 -18.06 -3.03
N VAL A 260 -0.76 -17.92 -4.36
CA VAL A 260 -1.98 -18.26 -5.10
C VAL A 260 -2.30 -19.75 -4.94
N ASN A 261 -1.30 -20.63 -5.13
CA ASN A 261 -1.50 -22.08 -5.12
C ASN A 261 -1.60 -22.69 -3.71
N ALA A 262 -1.12 -21.99 -2.67
CA ALA A 262 -1.21 -22.46 -1.29
C ALA A 262 -2.67 -22.53 -0.77
N GLY A 263 -3.61 -21.88 -1.46
CA GLY A 263 -5.04 -21.89 -1.12
C GLY A 263 -5.77 -23.21 -1.33
N ASP A 264 -5.10 -24.21 -1.93
CA ASP A 264 -5.67 -25.54 -2.24
C ASP A 264 -5.26 -26.63 -1.22
N PHE A 265 -4.33 -26.33 -0.30
CA PHE A 265 -3.72 -27.33 0.60
C PHE A 265 -3.69 -26.93 2.08
N GLN A 266 -4.75 -26.29 2.59
CA GLN A 266 -4.98 -26.16 4.04
C GLN A 266 -6.43 -26.44 4.42
#